data_AF-A0A8T3Y0C7-F1
#
_entry.id   AF-A0A8T3Y0C7-F1
#
_cell.length_a   1.000
_cell.length_b   1.000
_cell.length_c   1.000
_cell.angle_alpha   90.00
_cell.angle_beta   90.00
_cell.angle_gamma   90.00
#
_symmetry.space_group_name_H-M   'P 1'
#
loop_
_entity.id
_entity.type
_entity.pdbx_description
1 polymer ?
#
loop_
_entity_poly.entity_id
_entity_poly.type
_entity_poly.pdbx_seq_one_letter_code
_entity_poly.pdbx_strand_id
1 'polypeptide(L)' 'MKQKQRFACTAHRCGWKFNSYFKPELCPYCGTKGSVQLDTSRGAQDILEEIDQLEGEMEARRG' A
#
# COMPACT_ATOMS: atom_id res chain seq x y z
N MET A 1 3.15 2.30 18.94
CA MET A 1 4.10 2.11 17.81
C MET A 1 3.45 2.71 16.57
N LYS A 2 4.13 3.58 15.80
CA LYS A 2 3.53 4.12 14.56
C LYS A 2 3.49 3.02 13.51
N GLN A 3 2.37 2.81 12.83
CA GLN A 3 2.25 1.84 11.74
C GLN A 3 2.98 2.37 10.49
N LYS A 4 3.72 1.53 9.77
CA LYS A 4 4.29 1.92 8.47
C LYS A 4 3.16 1.99 7.45
N GLN A 5 3.10 3.08 6.68
CA GLN A 5 2.16 3.25 5.57
C GLN A 5 2.90 3.12 4.24
N ARG A 6 2.19 2.66 3.21
CA ARG A 6 2.70 2.56 1.84
C ARG A 6 2.44 3.85 1.08
N PHE A 7 3.47 4.33 0.39
CA PHE A 7 3.43 5.53 -0.44
C PHE A 7 3.90 5.22 -1.86
N ALA A 8 3.41 5.98 -2.83
CA ALA A 8 3.81 5.93 -4.22
C ALA A 8 4.16 7.33 -4.75
N CYS A 9 5.15 7.41 -5.65
CA CYS A 9 5.49 8.64 -6.36
C CYS A 9 4.66 8.78 -7.64
N THR A 10 3.92 9.89 -7.76
CA THR A 10 3.09 10.25 -8.92
C THR A 10 3.82 11.12 -9.94
N ALA A 11 5.10 11.42 -9.73
CA ALA A 11 5.89 12.17 -10.71
C ALA A 11 5.97 11.38 -12.03
N HIS A 12 5.81 12.08 -13.16
CA HIS A 12 5.84 11.49 -14.49
C HIS A 12 7.14 10.68 -14.68
N ARG A 13 7.01 9.38 -14.99
CA ARG A 13 8.08 8.36 -15.13
C ARG A 13 8.73 7.80 -13.86
N CYS A 14 8.32 8.19 -12.65
CA CYS A 14 8.88 7.60 -11.43
C CYS A 14 8.13 6.35 -10.98
N GLY A 15 6.87 6.48 -10.54
CA GLY A 15 6.04 5.35 -10.10
C GLY A 15 6.57 4.56 -8.89
N TRP A 16 7.67 5.00 -8.25
CA TRP A 16 8.33 4.27 -7.18
C TRP A 16 7.42 4.13 -5.94
N LYS A 17 7.31 2.92 -5.41
CA LYS A 17 6.48 2.57 -4.24
C LYS A 17 7.39 2.18 -3.06
N PHE A 18 7.09 2.68 -1.87
CA PHE A 18 7.90 2.44 -0.67
C PHE A 18 7.07 2.55 0.62
N ASN A 19 7.59 1.99 1.72
CA ASN A 19 6.95 2.07 3.03
C ASN A 19 7.66 3.13 3.89
N SER A 20 6.89 3.97 4.59
CA SER A 20 7.41 5.00 5.51
C SER A 20 6.47 5.21 6.68
N TYR A 21 6.99 5.72 7.80
CA TYR A 21 6.17 6.11 8.96
C TYR A 21 5.53 7.50 8.80
N PHE A 22 6.02 8.30 7.86
CA PHE A 22 5.55 9.65 7.58
C PHE A 22 5.60 9.89 6.07
N LYS A 23 4.76 10.80 5.58
CA LYS A 23 4.76 11.24 4.19
C LYS A 23 5.97 12.14 3.93
N PRO A 24 6.97 11.74 3.13
CA PRO A 24 8.08 12.60 2.79
C PRO A 24 7.66 13.70 1.81
N GLU A 25 8.29 14.87 1.91
CA GLU A 25 8.05 15.99 0.99
C GLU A 25 8.62 15.75 -0.41
N LEU A 26 9.74 15.02 -0.48
CA LEU A 26 10.42 14.65 -1.71
C LEU A 26 10.29 13.14 -1.94
N CYS A 27 10.15 12.73 -3.20
CA CYS A 27 10.31 11.31 -3.54
C CYS A 27 11.75 10.87 -3.25
N PRO A 28 11.98 9.81 -2.44
CA PRO A 28 13.33 9.35 -2.11
C PRO A 28 14.10 8.79 -3.31
N TYR A 29 13.41 8.46 -4.40
CA TYR A 29 14.02 7.91 -5.61
C TYR A 29 14.36 9.00 -6.65
N CYS A 30 13.38 9.83 -7.04
CA CYS A 30 13.58 10.83 -8.10
C CYS A 30 13.74 12.27 -7.60
N GLY A 31 13.65 12.52 -6.29
CA GLY A 31 13.79 13.86 -5.70
C GLY A 31 12.66 14.85 -6.02
N THR A 32 11.64 14.46 -6.78
CA THR A 32 10.53 15.35 -7.12
C THR A 32 9.74 15.73 -5.86
N LYS A 33 9.50 17.03 -5.68
CA LYS A 33 8.77 17.58 -4.53
C LYS A 33 7.26 17.46 -4.72
N GLY A 34 6.54 17.09 -3.65
CA GLY A 34 5.08 17.05 -3.62
C GLY A 34 4.45 15.93 -4.45
N SER A 35 5.24 15.01 -5.01
CA SER A 35 4.76 13.91 -5.84
C SER A 35 4.43 12.64 -5.07
N VAL A 36 4.70 12.57 -3.76
CA VAL A 36 4.42 11.37 -2.97
C VAL A 36 2.97 11.38 -2.52
N GLN A 37 2.26 10.28 -2.70
CA GLN A 37 0.89 10.06 -2.23
C GLN A 37 0.77 8.71 -1.53
N LEU A 38 -0.26 8.50 -0.72
CA LEU A 38 -0.55 7.18 -0.16
C LEU A 38 -0.83 6.22 -1.31
N ASP A 39 -0.22 5.04 -1.27
CA ASP A 39 -0.50 4.00 -2.24
C ASP A 39 -1.72 3.19 -1.77
N THR A 40 -2.88 3.50 -2.34
CA THR A 40 -4.13 2.77 -2.10
C THR A 40 -4.32 1.61 -3.09
N SER A 41 -3.31 1.29 -3.91
CA SER A 41 -3.40 0.17 -4.83
C SER A 41 -3.59 -1.12 -4.04
N ARG A 42 -4.66 -1.86 -4.33
CA ARG A 42 -4.81 -3.24 -3.86
C ARG A 42 -3.68 -4.06 -4.47
N GLY A 43 -2.78 -4.56 -3.64
CA GLY A 43 -1.72 -5.47 -4.03
C GLY A 43 -2.22 -6.92 -4.02
N ALA A 44 -1.41 -7.83 -4.56
CA ALA A 44 -1.70 -9.26 -4.51
C ALA A 44 -1.89 -9.73 -3.06
N GLN A 45 -1.15 -9.17 -2.10
CA GLN A 45 -1.30 -9.49 -0.68
C GLN A 45 -2.69 -9.13 -0.13
N ASP A 46 -3.20 -7.94 -0.45
CA ASP A 46 -4.53 -7.49 0.01
C ASP A 46 -5.66 -8.35 -0.60
N ILE A 47 -5.41 -8.98 -1.74
CA ILE A 47 -6.34 -9.92 -2.38
C ILE A 47 -6.26 -11.29 -1.68
N LEU A 48 -5.06 -11.77 -1.38
CA LEU A 48 -4.87 -13.05 -0.69
C LEU A 48 -5.45 -13.01 0.73
N GLU A 49 -5.29 -11.91 1.47
CA GLU A 49 -5.90 -11.73 2.79
C GLU A 49 -7.43 -11.69 2.73
N GLU A 50 -8.02 -11.07 1.69
CA GLU A 50 -9.47 -11.09 1.50
C GLU A 50 -9.98 -12.50 1.17
N ILE A 51 -9.25 -13.27 0.36
CA ILE A 51 -9.60 -14.66 0.06
C ILE A 51 -9.59 -15.50 1.34
N ASP A 52 -8.52 -15.43 2.13
CA ASP A 52 -8.38 -16.19 3.39
C ASP A 52 -9.53 -15.87 4.36
N GLN A 53 -9.87 -14.58 4.49
CA GLN A 53 -11.00 -14.16 5.31
C GLN A 53 -12.33 -14.73 4.80
N LEU A 54 -12.59 -14.64 3.48
CA LEU A 54 -13.81 -15.16 2.87
C LEU A 54 -13.92 -16.69 3.02
N GLU A 55 -12.81 -17.41 2.89
CA GLU A 55 -12.77 -18.87 3.11
C GLU A 55 -13.10 -19.22 4.56
N GLY A 56 -12.55 -18.49 5.54
CA GLY A 56 -12.88 -18.67 6.95
C GLY A 56 -14.37 -18.40 7.26
N GLU A 57 -14.94 -17.33 6.68
CA GLU A 57 -16.36 -17.01 6.83
C GLU A 57 -17.27 -18.07 6.20
N MET A 58 -16.89 -18.65 5.06
CA MET A 58 -17.65 -19.74 4.43
C MET A 58 -17.64 -21.01 5.27
N GLU A 59 -16.49 -21.40 5.83
CA GLU A 59 -16.38 -22.58 6.69
C GLU A 59 -17.21 -22.42 7.98
N ALA A 60 -17.17 -21.23 8.60
CA ALA A 60 -17.95 -20.93 9.80
C ALA A 60 -19.47 -21.01 9.58
N ARG A 61 -19.96 -20.86 8.33
CA ARG A 61 -21.38 -20.97 7.98
C ARG A 61 -21.80 -22.41 7.60
N ARG A 62 -20.83 -23.31 7.44
CA ARG A 62 -21.04 -24.70 7.02
C ARG A 62 -21.14 -25.67 8.21
N GLY A 63 -20.56 -25.30 9.36
CA GLY A 63 -20.73 -26.00 10.65
C GLY A 63 -21.95 -25.55 11.42
#